data_AF-A0A3Q9VX87-F1
#
_entry.id   AF-A0A3Q9VX87-F1
#
_cell.length_a   1.000
_cell.length_b   1.000
_cell.length_c   1.000
_cell.angle_alpha   90.00
_cell.angle_beta   90.00
_cell.angle_gamma   90.00
#
_symmetry.space_group_name_H-M   'P 1'
#
loop_
_entity.id
_entity.type
_entity.pdbx_description
1 polymer ?
#
loop_
_entity_poly.entity_id
_entity_poly.type
_entity_poly.pdbx_seq_one_letter_code
_entity_poly.pdbx_strand_id
1 'polypeptide(L)'
;MSIALVMAIVATLTLEHSQIDLMVADWFYLGMGHWMVAKQAFLPDLLLYSGLKKLLMAMLIYLLVATICRAYHEKKGNAITAKWLVPVTKFRVRELAYLVLTLILVPTVVASLKAYTHVVCPVHLTIFDGTLPYLPMLDSMRNTIPDKCFPAAHASSGFALFAFAFAPSLRRRRGAIIIVVMALGWAMGCYKMIIGDHFLSHTVVSMMLAWAMSAGLAWVFFKKGEQAFKSKNGRIGYYGTVFSVEFQSDDSSTWKLPIGTALLTPIGQELMKICGSTPDIAYLNKFLNKINVEGSQVKLSIINM
;
A
#
# COMPACT_ATOMS: atom_id res chain seq x y z
N MET A 1 -4.50 2.40 10.27
CA MET A 1 -4.75 3.49 9.31
C MET A 1 -4.52 4.85 9.99
N SER A 2 -5.19 5.10 11.11
CA SER A 2 -5.14 6.38 11.86
C SER A 2 -3.73 6.81 12.27
N ILE A 3 -2.92 5.91 12.82
CA ILE A 3 -1.57 6.26 13.32
C ILE A 3 -0.66 6.80 12.22
N ALA A 4 -0.58 6.15 11.05
CA ALA A 4 0.34 6.58 9.99
C ALA A 4 -0.07 7.92 9.36
N LEU A 5 -1.37 8.18 9.25
CA LEU A 5 -1.87 9.48 8.77
C LEU A 5 -1.60 10.58 9.80
N VAL A 6 -1.84 10.31 11.08
CA VAL A 6 -1.50 11.23 12.18
C VAL A 6 0.00 11.51 12.18
N MET A 7 0.83 10.49 12.02
CA MET A 7 2.28 10.65 11.92
C MET A 7 2.68 11.46 10.69
N ALA A 8 2.01 11.31 9.54
CA ALA A 8 2.27 12.13 8.37
C ALA A 8 1.95 13.62 8.62
N ILE A 9 0.83 13.90 9.31
CA ILE A 9 0.42 15.25 9.69
C ILE A 9 1.42 15.84 10.69
N VAL A 10 1.76 15.09 11.75
CA VAL A 10 2.75 15.50 12.74
C VAL A 10 4.10 15.75 12.05
N ALA A 11 4.58 14.83 11.23
CA ALA A 11 5.82 15.00 10.48
C ALA A 11 5.79 16.23 9.56
N THR A 12 4.65 16.53 8.93
CA THR A 12 4.50 17.78 8.17
C THR A 12 4.62 18.98 9.10
N LEU A 13 3.86 19.01 10.19
CA LEU A 13 3.84 20.16 11.11
C LEU A 13 5.16 20.36 11.87
N THR A 14 5.93 19.30 12.12
CA THR A 14 7.14 19.36 12.95
C THR A 14 8.44 19.33 12.15
N LEU A 15 8.45 18.72 10.96
CA LEU A 15 9.67 18.58 10.15
C LEU A 15 9.71 19.54 8.98
N GLU A 16 8.57 19.85 8.35
CA GLU A 16 8.52 20.87 7.31
C GLU A 16 8.82 22.22 7.97
N HIS A 17 9.87 22.89 7.47
CA HIS A 17 10.45 24.09 8.08
C HIS A 17 11.25 23.88 9.38
N SER A 18 11.69 22.65 9.67
CA SER A 18 12.58 22.39 10.80
C SER A 18 14.05 22.67 10.46
N GLN A 19 14.85 23.02 11.47
CA GLN A 19 16.31 23.10 11.35
C GLN A 19 16.93 21.78 10.88
N ILE A 20 16.26 20.65 11.08
CA ILE A 20 16.72 19.33 10.64
C ILE A 20 16.81 19.26 9.10
N ASP A 21 15.84 19.84 8.39
CA ASP A 21 15.86 19.86 6.93
C ASP A 21 17.09 20.63 6.40
N LEU A 22 17.40 21.77 7.03
CA LEU A 22 18.57 22.58 6.69
C LEU A 22 19.87 21.85 7.03
N MET A 23 19.99 21.29 8.23
CA MET A 23 21.17 20.54 8.68
C MET A 23 21.48 19.35 7.76
N VAL A 24 20.45 18.60 7.34
CA VAL A 24 20.64 17.43 6.47
C VAL A 24 20.94 17.86 5.04
N ALA A 25 20.33 18.94 4.54
CA ALA A 25 20.66 19.49 3.22
C ALA A 25 22.10 20.00 3.14
N ASP A 26 22.59 20.62 4.21
CA ASP A 26 23.95 21.14 4.32
C ASP A 26 25.01 20.04 4.17
N TRP A 27 24.75 18.81 4.64
CA TRP A 27 25.66 17.67 4.42
C TRP A 27 25.91 17.32 2.95
N PHE A 28 25.00 17.72 2.04
CA PHE A 28 25.09 17.44 0.61
C PHE A 28 25.52 18.66 -0.22
N TYR A 29 25.54 19.84 0.38
CA TYR A 29 25.88 21.07 -0.30
C TYR A 29 27.39 21.36 -0.16
N LEU A 30 28.03 21.73 -1.26
CA LEU A 30 29.49 21.91 -1.36
C LEU A 30 29.92 23.39 -1.45
N GLY A 31 28.96 24.32 -1.42
CA GLY A 31 29.22 25.76 -1.65
C GLY A 31 29.13 26.17 -3.12
N MET A 32 28.95 27.47 -3.36
CA MET A 32 28.89 28.09 -4.70
C MET A 32 27.81 27.47 -5.61
N GLY A 33 26.66 27.10 -5.03
CA GLY A 33 25.56 26.45 -5.74
C GLY A 33 25.82 25.00 -6.16
N HIS A 34 26.95 24.41 -5.75
CA HIS A 34 27.29 23.03 -6.06
C HIS A 34 26.76 22.05 -5.00
N TRP A 35 26.26 20.92 -5.48
CA TRP A 35 25.77 19.80 -4.68
C TRP A 35 26.64 18.58 -4.92
N MET A 36 26.61 17.63 -3.99
CA MET A 36 27.46 16.44 -3.98
C MET A 36 27.37 15.62 -5.28
N VAL A 37 26.22 15.62 -5.96
CA VAL A 37 26.06 15.05 -7.30
C VAL A 37 25.45 16.08 -8.24
N ALA A 38 26.06 16.22 -9.43
CA ALA A 38 25.50 17.04 -10.49
C ALA A 38 24.20 16.42 -11.02
N LYS A 39 23.14 17.23 -11.17
CA LYS A 39 21.83 16.80 -11.70
C LYS A 39 21.91 16.08 -13.05
N GLN A 40 22.92 16.40 -13.86
CA GLN A 40 23.16 15.85 -15.19
C GLN A 40 24.01 14.56 -15.20
N ALA A 41 24.38 14.02 -14.03
CA ALA A 41 25.14 12.78 -13.94
C ALA A 41 24.28 11.58 -14.37
N PHE A 42 24.64 10.99 -15.51
CA PHE A 42 23.86 9.90 -16.12
C PHE A 42 23.73 8.65 -15.22
N LEU A 43 24.83 8.17 -14.64
CA LEU A 43 24.83 6.88 -13.94
C LEU A 43 24.02 6.91 -12.62
N PRO A 44 24.18 7.92 -11.73
CA PRO A 44 23.32 8.07 -10.56
C PRO A 44 21.85 8.26 -10.95
N ASP A 45 21.56 9.06 -11.98
CA ASP A 45 20.19 9.28 -12.44
C ASP A 45 19.56 7.97 -12.92
N LEU A 46 20.26 7.21 -13.76
CA LEU A 46 19.76 5.95 -14.29
C LEU A 46 19.48 4.94 -13.18
N LEU A 47 20.42 4.77 -12.25
CA LEU A 47 20.32 3.74 -11.20
C LEU A 47 19.35 4.12 -10.09
N LEU A 48 19.34 5.38 -9.66
CA LEU A 48 18.59 5.82 -8.48
C LEU A 48 17.28 6.53 -8.83
N TYR A 49 17.03 6.84 -10.11
CA TYR A 49 15.80 7.52 -10.50
C TYR A 49 15.19 7.06 -11.82
N SER A 50 15.75 7.41 -12.98
CA SER A 50 15.07 7.26 -14.27
C SER A 50 14.89 5.80 -14.68
N GLY A 51 15.87 4.92 -14.39
CA GLY A 51 15.74 3.48 -14.61
C GLY A 51 14.73 2.84 -13.66
N LEU A 52 14.79 3.18 -12.36
CA LEU A 52 13.82 2.72 -11.35
C LEU A 52 12.39 3.14 -11.70
N LYS A 53 12.20 4.39 -12.14
CA LYS A 53 10.91 4.91 -12.60
C LYS A 53 10.35 4.11 -13.78
N LYS A 54 11.19 3.81 -14.78
CA LYS A 54 10.79 3.00 -15.94
C LYS A 54 10.40 1.58 -15.51
N LEU A 55 11.15 0.97 -14.58
CA LEU A 55 10.85 -0.36 -14.05
C LEU A 55 9.50 -0.38 -13.30
N LEU A 56 9.24 0.62 -12.45
CA LEU A 56 7.97 0.75 -11.74
C LEU A 56 6.79 0.94 -12.71
N MET A 57 6.98 1.72 -13.77
CA MET A 57 5.97 1.92 -14.82
C MET A 57 5.70 0.62 -15.59
N ALA A 58 6.75 -0.12 -15.97
CA ALA A 58 6.62 -1.41 -16.62
C ALA A 58 5.89 -2.43 -15.72
N MET A 59 6.19 -2.44 -14.42
CA MET A 59 5.49 -3.27 -13.44
C MET A 59 4.00 -2.89 -13.32
N LEU A 60 3.67 -1.59 -13.30
CA LEU A 60 2.28 -1.13 -13.28
C LEU A 60 1.52 -1.61 -14.53
N ILE A 61 2.10 -1.44 -15.72
CA ILE A 61 1.49 -1.90 -16.98
C ILE A 61 1.28 -3.42 -16.93
N TYR A 62 2.29 -4.18 -16.51
CA TYR A 62 2.18 -5.63 -16.34
C TYR A 62 1.03 -6.03 -15.40
N LEU A 63 0.92 -5.39 -14.22
CA LEU A 63 -0.15 -5.69 -13.27
C LEU A 63 -1.53 -5.30 -13.79
N LEU A 64 -1.64 -4.19 -14.53
CA LEU A 64 -2.88 -3.77 -15.17
C LEU A 64 -3.35 -4.81 -16.20
N VAL A 65 -2.47 -5.20 -17.12
CA VAL A 65 -2.77 -6.22 -18.14
C VAL A 65 -3.11 -7.55 -17.46
N ALA A 66 -2.35 -7.96 -16.44
CA ALA A 66 -2.65 -9.16 -15.67
C ALA A 66 -4.02 -9.11 -14.97
N THR A 67 -4.42 -7.95 -14.45
CA THR A 67 -5.74 -7.75 -13.83
C THR A 67 -6.86 -7.96 -14.86
N ILE A 68 -6.73 -7.35 -16.04
CA ILE A 68 -7.71 -7.42 -17.13
C ILE A 68 -7.82 -8.85 -17.66
N CYS A 69 -6.70 -9.49 -18.00
CA CYS A 69 -6.68 -10.86 -18.50
C CYS A 69 -7.31 -11.82 -17.48
N ARG A 70 -6.97 -11.67 -16.20
CA ARG A 70 -7.50 -12.55 -15.18
C ARG A 70 -8.99 -12.33 -14.93
N ALA A 71 -9.46 -11.09 -14.91
CA ALA A 71 -10.89 -10.80 -14.80
C ALA A 71 -11.68 -11.41 -15.97
N TYR A 72 -11.11 -11.38 -17.17
CA TYR A 72 -11.71 -12.00 -18.36
C TYR A 72 -11.75 -13.54 -18.27
N HIS A 73 -10.66 -14.18 -17.87
CA HIS A 73 -10.59 -15.64 -17.70
C HIS A 73 -11.51 -16.15 -16.58
N GLU A 74 -11.57 -15.45 -15.44
CA GLU A 74 -12.48 -15.79 -14.34
C GLU A 74 -13.95 -15.71 -14.78
N LYS A 75 -14.31 -14.72 -15.62
CA LYS A 75 -15.68 -14.59 -16.15
C LYS A 75 -16.03 -15.70 -17.16
N LYS A 76 -15.06 -16.19 -17.93
CA LYS A 76 -15.27 -17.24 -18.96
C LYS A 76 -15.10 -18.67 -18.44
N GLY A 77 -14.60 -18.87 -17.22
CA GLY A 77 -14.31 -20.21 -16.68
C GLY A 77 -13.11 -20.90 -17.34
N ASN A 78 -12.28 -20.15 -18.09
CA ASN A 78 -11.15 -20.72 -18.82
C ASN A 78 -9.93 -20.85 -17.91
N ALA A 79 -9.29 -22.02 -17.93
CA ALA A 79 -7.99 -22.21 -17.27
C ALA A 79 -6.95 -21.21 -17.80
N ILE A 80 -6.12 -20.66 -16.90
CA ILE A 80 -5.04 -19.74 -17.25
C ILE A 80 -3.88 -20.57 -17.83
N THR A 81 -3.70 -20.54 -19.14
CA THR A 81 -2.63 -21.30 -19.84
C THR A 81 -1.38 -20.46 -20.13
N ALA A 82 -1.47 -19.13 -20.05
CA ALA A 82 -0.36 -18.26 -20.41
C ALA A 82 0.72 -18.22 -19.31
N LYS A 83 1.93 -18.71 -19.64
CA LYS A 83 3.07 -18.82 -18.71
C LYS A 83 3.49 -17.49 -18.08
N TRP A 84 3.31 -16.35 -18.77
CA TRP A 84 3.70 -15.03 -18.26
C TRP A 84 2.78 -14.51 -17.13
N LEU A 85 1.59 -15.10 -16.96
CA LEU A 85 0.68 -14.81 -15.84
C LEU A 85 1.02 -15.62 -14.58
N VAL A 86 1.87 -16.64 -14.67
CA VAL A 86 2.24 -17.54 -13.54
C VAL A 86 2.73 -16.78 -12.30
N PRO A 87 3.55 -15.72 -12.38
CA PRO A 87 4.00 -14.99 -11.19
C PRO A 87 2.85 -14.34 -10.40
N VAL A 88 1.73 -14.05 -11.08
CA VAL A 88 0.57 -13.33 -10.53
C VAL A 88 -0.67 -14.20 -10.32
N THR A 89 -0.65 -15.50 -10.67
CA THR A 89 -1.76 -16.43 -10.43
C THR A 89 -2.12 -16.55 -8.95
N LYS A 90 -1.15 -16.38 -8.05
CA LYS A 90 -1.36 -16.43 -6.59
C LYS A 90 -2.23 -15.30 -6.03
N PHE A 91 -2.31 -14.15 -6.71
CA PHE A 91 -3.15 -13.04 -6.27
C PHE A 91 -4.62 -13.36 -6.57
N ARG A 92 -5.57 -12.51 -6.20
CA ARG A 92 -6.95 -12.55 -6.74
C ARG A 92 -7.15 -11.31 -7.61
N VAL A 93 -8.16 -11.28 -8.50
CA VAL A 93 -8.45 -10.05 -9.29
C VAL A 93 -8.62 -8.82 -8.38
N ARG A 94 -9.29 -8.98 -7.25
CA ARG A 94 -9.44 -7.92 -6.24
C ARG A 94 -8.10 -7.47 -5.63
N GLU A 95 -7.15 -8.38 -5.43
CA GLU A 95 -5.81 -8.03 -4.96
C GLU A 95 -5.00 -7.30 -6.04
N LEU A 96 -5.08 -7.75 -7.30
CA LEU A 96 -4.40 -7.09 -8.41
C LEU A 96 -4.95 -5.69 -8.66
N ALA A 97 -6.28 -5.53 -8.64
CA ALA A 97 -6.94 -4.23 -8.75
C ALA A 97 -6.52 -3.28 -7.62
N TYR A 98 -6.41 -3.79 -6.38
CA TYR A 98 -5.87 -3.02 -5.25
C TYR A 98 -4.43 -2.55 -5.50
N LEU A 99 -3.54 -3.44 -5.98
CA LEU A 99 -2.15 -3.11 -6.27
C LEU A 99 -2.05 -2.03 -7.35
N VAL A 100 -2.75 -2.22 -8.47
CA VAL A 100 -2.79 -1.25 -9.58
C VAL A 100 -3.31 0.11 -9.10
N LEU A 101 -4.44 0.13 -8.40
CA LEU A 101 -5.04 1.36 -7.91
C LEU A 101 -4.10 2.08 -6.93
N THR A 102 -3.44 1.36 -6.04
CA THR A 102 -2.52 1.96 -5.07
C THR A 102 -1.28 2.54 -5.75
N LEU A 103 -0.72 1.83 -6.74
CA LEU A 103 0.44 2.28 -7.51
C LEU A 103 0.16 3.52 -8.37
N ILE A 104 -1.10 3.76 -8.74
CA ILE A 104 -1.53 4.98 -9.43
C ILE A 104 -1.83 6.08 -8.40
N LEU A 105 -2.67 5.77 -7.41
CA LEU A 105 -3.24 6.78 -6.52
C LEU A 105 -2.18 7.43 -5.62
N VAL A 106 -1.23 6.65 -5.09
CA VAL A 106 -0.20 7.18 -4.18
C VAL A 106 0.65 8.27 -4.86
N PRO A 107 1.30 8.01 -6.02
CA PRO A 107 2.07 9.04 -6.70
C PRO A 107 1.21 10.21 -7.19
N THR A 108 -0.01 9.95 -7.66
CA THR A 108 -0.92 11.01 -8.10
C THR A 108 -1.27 11.95 -6.96
N VAL A 109 -1.68 11.43 -5.80
CA VAL A 109 -2.02 12.28 -4.64
C VAL A 109 -0.81 13.07 -4.17
N VAL A 110 0.36 12.45 -4.06
CA VAL A 110 1.58 13.16 -3.65
C VAL A 110 1.97 14.24 -4.67
N ALA A 111 1.87 13.95 -5.97
CA ALA A 111 2.14 14.93 -7.02
C ALA A 111 1.11 16.08 -7.03
N SER A 112 -0.15 15.80 -6.74
CA SER A 112 -1.18 16.83 -6.57
C SER A 112 -0.88 17.71 -5.38
N LEU A 113 -0.56 17.15 -4.21
CA LEU A 113 -0.14 17.91 -3.03
C LEU A 113 1.07 18.80 -3.36
N LYS A 114 2.07 18.24 -4.04
CA LYS A 114 3.24 18.97 -4.52
C LYS A 114 2.90 20.15 -5.42
N ALA A 115 1.83 20.05 -6.21
CA ALA A 115 1.38 21.13 -7.08
C ALA A 115 0.72 22.29 -6.32
N TYR A 116 0.24 22.05 -5.09
CA TYR A 116 -0.46 23.03 -4.26
C TYR A 116 0.41 23.69 -3.18
N THR A 117 1.43 23.02 -2.67
CA THR A 117 2.23 23.51 -1.52
C THR A 117 3.20 24.64 -1.87
N HIS A 118 3.64 24.71 -3.14
CA HIS A 118 4.59 25.71 -3.63
C HIS A 118 5.90 25.83 -2.82
N VAL A 119 6.29 24.79 -2.06
CA VAL A 119 7.52 24.81 -1.25
C VAL A 119 8.75 24.77 -2.14
N VAL A 120 9.71 25.64 -1.84
CA VAL A 120 10.96 25.82 -2.58
C VAL A 120 11.92 24.64 -2.38
N CYS A 121 12.62 24.25 -3.44
CA CYS A 121 13.66 23.22 -3.41
C CYS A 121 14.93 23.78 -2.76
N PRO A 122 15.70 22.94 -2.04
CA PRO A 122 16.98 23.35 -1.46
C PRO A 122 17.90 24.08 -2.45
N VAL A 123 18.08 23.56 -3.66
CA VAL A 123 18.93 24.13 -4.72
C VAL A 123 18.52 25.54 -5.19
N HIS A 124 17.28 25.96 -4.94
CA HIS A 124 16.82 27.31 -5.33
C HIS A 124 16.80 28.29 -4.16
N LEU A 125 17.12 27.85 -2.95
CA LEU A 125 17.11 28.72 -1.76
C LEU A 125 18.35 29.60 -1.71
N THR A 126 18.19 30.86 -1.32
CA THR A 126 19.29 31.82 -1.13
C THR A 126 20.36 31.35 -0.15
N ILE A 127 19.98 30.57 0.87
CA ILE A 127 20.92 29.95 1.82
C ILE A 127 21.86 28.91 1.19
N PHE A 128 21.53 28.41 -0.02
CA PHE A 128 22.34 27.46 -0.79
C PHE A 128 22.74 28.06 -2.15
N ASP A 129 22.98 29.37 -2.20
CA ASP A 129 23.29 30.19 -3.40
C ASP A 129 22.22 30.20 -4.51
N GLY A 130 20.97 29.87 -4.17
CA GLY A 130 19.83 30.07 -5.04
C GLY A 130 19.30 31.51 -5.03
N THR A 131 18.10 31.72 -5.56
CA THR A 131 17.49 33.05 -5.73
C THR A 131 16.20 33.25 -4.94
N LEU A 132 15.64 32.19 -4.35
CA LEU A 132 14.35 32.21 -3.67
C LEU A 132 14.52 32.19 -2.13
N PRO A 133 13.67 32.89 -1.37
CA PRO A 133 13.75 32.90 0.08
C PRO A 133 13.29 31.57 0.67
N TYR A 134 13.81 31.25 1.85
CA TYR A 134 13.28 30.15 2.67
C TYR A 134 12.02 30.61 3.40
N LEU A 135 10.87 30.04 3.04
CA LEU A 135 9.56 30.39 3.59
C LEU A 135 8.88 29.17 4.20
N PRO A 136 8.07 29.34 5.26
CA PRO A 136 7.15 28.29 5.72
C PRO A 136 6.15 27.89 4.60
N MET A 137 5.70 26.63 4.56
CA MET A 137 4.76 26.15 3.54
C MET A 137 3.51 27.02 3.38
N LEU A 138 2.90 27.47 4.49
CA LEU A 138 1.69 28.31 4.41
C LEU A 138 1.94 29.61 3.66
N ASP A 139 3.08 30.24 3.87
CA ASP A 139 3.46 31.48 3.19
C ASP A 139 3.85 31.21 1.74
N SER A 140 4.52 30.08 1.47
CA SER A 140 4.84 29.65 0.11
C SER A 140 3.57 29.41 -0.72
N MET A 141 2.54 28.79 -0.13
CA MET A 141 1.23 28.60 -0.74
C MET A 141 0.52 29.92 -1.01
N ARG A 142 0.49 30.83 -0.03
CA ARG A 142 -0.17 32.15 -0.18
C ARG A 142 0.48 33.00 -1.25
N ASN A 143 1.81 33.00 -1.31
CA ASN A 143 2.58 33.80 -2.24
C ASN A 143 2.78 33.13 -3.61
N THR A 144 2.31 31.89 -3.79
CA THR A 144 2.40 31.12 -5.05
C THR A 144 3.81 31.15 -5.63
N ILE A 145 4.80 30.79 -4.81
CA ILE A 145 6.20 30.78 -5.23
C ILE A 145 6.38 29.85 -6.44
N PRO A 146 7.18 30.22 -7.47
CA PRO A 146 7.32 29.44 -8.70
C PRO A 146 8.22 28.21 -8.54
N ASP A 147 8.06 27.46 -7.45
CA ASP A 147 8.77 26.22 -7.19
C ASP A 147 7.88 25.22 -6.45
N LYS A 148 8.17 23.93 -6.59
CA LYS A 148 7.29 22.84 -6.14
C LYS A 148 8.14 21.65 -5.72
N CYS A 149 8.33 21.45 -4.42
CA CYS A 149 9.27 20.44 -3.92
C CYS A 149 8.71 19.57 -2.78
N PHE A 150 7.70 20.03 -2.05
CA PHE A 150 7.07 19.26 -0.96
C PHE A 150 5.67 18.77 -1.35
N PRO A 151 5.29 17.48 -1.21
CA PRO A 151 6.12 16.36 -0.80
C PRO A 151 6.94 15.78 -1.98
N ALA A 152 7.85 14.86 -1.68
CA ALA A 152 8.71 14.18 -2.66
C ALA A 152 7.95 13.19 -3.57
N ALA A 153 7.31 13.71 -4.61
CA ALA A 153 6.58 12.92 -5.62
C ALA A 153 7.43 11.81 -6.28
N HIS A 154 8.72 12.05 -6.48
CA HIS A 154 9.62 11.05 -7.07
C HIS A 154 9.75 9.79 -6.19
N ALA A 155 10.06 9.98 -4.91
CA ALA A 155 10.21 8.88 -3.95
C ALA A 155 8.88 8.15 -3.68
N SER A 156 7.75 8.87 -3.77
CA SER A 156 6.42 8.29 -3.57
C SER A 156 6.10 7.11 -4.50
N SER A 157 6.67 7.08 -5.71
CA SER A 157 6.50 5.95 -6.65
C SER A 157 7.15 4.66 -6.12
N GLY A 158 8.32 4.77 -5.50
CA GLY A 158 8.98 3.64 -4.83
C GLY A 158 8.20 3.21 -3.59
N PHE A 159 7.76 4.17 -2.75
CA PHE A 159 6.98 3.86 -1.56
C PHE A 159 5.57 3.33 -1.84
N ALA A 160 4.98 3.60 -3.02
CA ALA A 160 3.70 3.03 -3.42
C ALA A 160 3.71 1.49 -3.44
N LEU A 161 4.89 0.87 -3.55
CA LEU A 161 5.07 -0.57 -3.41
C LEU A 161 4.71 -1.12 -2.02
N PHE A 162 4.51 -0.27 -1.01
CA PHE A 162 3.93 -0.71 0.28
C PHE A 162 2.61 -1.45 0.08
N ALA A 163 1.91 -1.22 -1.03
CA ALA A 163 0.74 -1.99 -1.42
C ALA A 163 0.97 -3.51 -1.31
N PHE A 164 2.13 -4.01 -1.76
CA PHE A 164 2.46 -5.44 -1.69
C PHE A 164 2.58 -5.96 -0.25
N ALA A 165 2.99 -5.13 0.70
CA ALA A 165 3.08 -5.50 2.11
C ALA A 165 1.69 -5.72 2.74
N PHE A 166 0.64 -5.12 2.16
CA PHE A 166 -0.75 -5.25 2.62
C PHE A 166 -1.58 -6.25 1.80
N ALA A 167 -1.03 -6.79 0.70
CA ALA A 167 -1.69 -7.84 -0.07
C ALA A 167 -1.82 -9.15 0.75
N PRO A 168 -3.03 -9.72 0.92
CA PRO A 168 -3.26 -10.90 1.75
C PRO A 168 -2.42 -12.12 1.33
N SER A 169 -2.29 -12.37 0.03
CA SER A 169 -1.46 -13.44 -0.53
C SER A 169 0.03 -13.35 -0.17
N LEU A 170 0.51 -12.17 0.23
CA LEU A 170 1.92 -11.94 0.58
C LEU A 170 2.16 -11.74 2.08
N ARG A 171 1.16 -11.98 2.93
CA ARG A 171 1.26 -11.74 4.39
C ARG A 171 2.48 -12.37 5.06
N ARG A 172 2.89 -13.58 4.64
CA ARG A 172 4.08 -14.27 5.18
C ARG A 172 5.41 -13.59 4.83
N ARG A 173 5.46 -12.83 3.72
CA ARG A 173 6.66 -12.13 3.24
C ARG A 173 6.63 -10.63 3.54
N ARG A 174 5.67 -10.17 4.35
CA ARG A 174 5.42 -8.75 4.62
C ARG A 174 6.66 -8.00 5.10
N GLY A 175 7.43 -8.57 6.03
CA GLY A 175 8.64 -7.94 6.55
C GLY A 175 9.70 -7.71 5.47
N ALA A 176 9.98 -8.73 4.66
CA ALA A 176 10.93 -8.62 3.55
C ALA A 176 10.49 -7.59 2.50
N ILE A 177 9.19 -7.54 2.19
CA ILE A 177 8.64 -6.54 1.27
C ILE A 177 8.86 -5.14 1.84
N ILE A 178 8.55 -4.90 3.12
CA ILE A 178 8.76 -3.59 3.74
C ILE A 178 10.22 -3.16 3.63
N ILE A 179 11.18 -4.05 3.90
CA ILE A 179 12.61 -3.75 3.78
C ILE A 179 12.97 -3.35 2.35
N VAL A 180 12.53 -4.11 1.34
CA VAL A 180 12.81 -3.80 -0.08
C VAL A 180 12.17 -2.47 -0.49
N VAL A 181 10.93 -2.21 -0.08
CA VAL A 181 10.23 -0.96 -0.40
C VAL A 181 10.89 0.24 0.27
N MET A 182 11.31 0.09 1.52
CA MET A 182 12.09 1.11 2.24
C MET A 182 13.39 1.41 1.49
N ALA A 183 14.16 0.38 1.13
CA ALA A 183 15.40 0.56 0.39
C ALA A 183 15.20 1.28 -0.95
N LEU A 184 14.19 0.89 -1.73
CA LEU A 184 13.89 1.51 -3.03
C LEU A 184 13.42 2.97 -2.89
N GLY A 185 12.44 3.22 -2.03
CA GLY A 185 11.91 4.58 -1.83
C GLY A 185 12.94 5.54 -1.26
N TRP A 186 13.76 5.08 -0.29
CA TRP A 186 14.86 5.88 0.26
C TRP A 186 16.01 6.03 -0.73
N ALA A 187 16.33 5.05 -1.58
CA ALA A 187 17.33 5.25 -2.64
C ALA A 187 16.94 6.41 -3.58
N MET A 188 15.68 6.44 -4.01
CA MET A 188 15.15 7.54 -4.83
C MET A 188 15.12 8.88 -4.06
N GLY A 189 14.70 8.86 -2.79
CA GLY A 189 14.65 10.04 -1.94
C GLY A 189 16.03 10.63 -1.65
N CYS A 190 16.98 9.79 -1.23
CA CYS A 190 18.37 10.17 -0.96
C CYS A 190 19.04 10.73 -2.21
N TYR A 191 18.86 10.12 -3.38
CA TYR A 191 19.36 10.71 -4.63
C TYR A 191 18.84 12.13 -4.84
N LYS A 192 17.54 12.37 -4.59
CA LYS A 192 16.96 13.70 -4.70
C LYS A 192 17.45 14.69 -3.63
N MET A 193 17.81 14.23 -2.44
CA MET A 193 18.45 15.08 -1.42
C MET A 193 19.89 15.43 -1.81
N ILE A 194 20.66 14.46 -2.29
CA ILE A 194 22.07 14.63 -2.71
C ILE A 194 22.23 15.66 -3.83
N ILE A 195 21.24 15.78 -4.73
CA ILE A 195 21.24 16.78 -5.82
C ILE A 195 20.50 18.09 -5.46
N GLY A 196 20.03 18.23 -4.22
CA GLY A 196 19.35 19.44 -3.72
C GLY A 196 17.91 19.65 -4.18
N ASP A 197 17.23 18.62 -4.69
CA ASP A 197 15.83 18.72 -5.15
C ASP A 197 14.82 18.57 -4.00
N HIS A 198 15.17 17.91 -2.91
CA HIS A 198 14.24 17.63 -1.81
C HIS A 198 14.93 17.73 -0.45
N PHE A 199 14.19 18.20 0.55
CA PHE A 199 14.57 18.06 1.95
C PHE A 199 14.23 16.67 2.50
N LEU A 200 14.73 16.34 3.69
CA LEU A 200 14.45 15.08 4.38
C LEU A 200 12.95 14.92 4.67
N SER A 201 12.31 15.96 5.20
CA SER A 201 10.88 15.98 5.51
C SER A 201 10.02 15.64 4.29
N HIS A 202 10.40 16.10 3.09
CA HIS A 202 9.66 15.83 1.85
C HIS A 202 9.56 14.32 1.56
N THR A 203 10.65 13.61 1.81
CA THR A 203 10.77 12.15 1.61
C THR A 203 10.04 11.39 2.71
N VAL A 204 10.23 11.78 3.98
CA VAL A 204 9.57 11.16 5.14
C VAL A 204 8.04 11.27 5.03
N VAL A 205 7.52 12.46 4.73
CA VAL A 205 6.09 12.68 4.58
C VAL A 205 5.52 11.85 3.42
N SER A 206 6.24 11.77 2.30
CA SER A 206 5.84 10.93 1.16
C SER A 206 5.77 9.44 1.50
N MET A 207 6.73 8.94 2.29
CA MET A 207 6.74 7.57 2.80
C MET A 207 5.54 7.30 3.71
N MET A 208 5.26 8.20 4.65
CA MET A 208 4.15 8.06 5.59
C MET A 208 2.79 8.12 4.87
N LEU A 209 2.62 9.04 3.92
CA LEU A 209 1.43 9.12 3.07
C LEU A 209 1.24 7.82 2.27
N ALA A 210 2.30 7.33 1.62
CA ALA A 210 2.24 6.08 0.86
C ALA A 210 1.83 4.89 1.73
N TRP A 211 2.38 4.77 2.94
CA TRP A 211 1.98 3.74 3.90
C TRP A 211 0.52 3.88 4.33
N ALA A 212 0.10 5.10 4.72
CA ALA A 212 -1.27 5.38 5.18
C ALA A 212 -2.30 5.08 4.09
N MET A 213 -2.04 5.51 2.86
CA MET A 213 -2.88 5.24 1.69
C MET A 213 -2.92 3.75 1.35
N SER A 214 -1.76 3.07 1.33
CA SER A 214 -1.70 1.62 1.08
C SER A 214 -2.51 0.84 2.11
N ALA A 215 -2.38 1.20 3.40
CA ALA A 215 -3.13 0.60 4.50
C ALA A 215 -4.63 0.90 4.42
N GLY A 216 -5.01 2.14 4.09
CA GLY A 216 -6.40 2.57 3.98
C GLY A 216 -7.12 1.89 2.81
N LEU A 217 -6.48 1.88 1.62
CA LEU A 217 -6.99 1.14 0.47
C LEU A 217 -7.07 -0.36 0.77
N ALA A 218 -6.09 -0.95 1.46
CA ALA A 218 -6.15 -2.36 1.84
C ALA A 218 -7.30 -2.65 2.82
N TRP A 219 -7.60 -1.72 3.73
CA TRP A 219 -8.75 -1.84 4.62
C TRP A 219 -10.07 -1.84 3.84
N VAL A 220 -10.22 -0.98 2.83
CA VAL A 220 -11.41 -0.96 1.94
C VAL A 220 -11.48 -2.23 1.07
N PHE A 221 -10.36 -2.62 0.45
CA PHE A 221 -10.31 -3.76 -0.47
C PHE A 221 -10.33 -5.11 0.22
N PHE A 222 -9.89 -5.24 1.47
CA PHE A 222 -9.81 -6.53 2.15
C PHE A 222 -10.56 -6.55 3.48
N LYS A 223 -11.52 -5.61 3.67
CA LYS A 223 -12.44 -5.63 4.81
C LYS A 223 -13.03 -7.03 4.91
N LYS A 224 -12.84 -7.67 6.07
CA LYS A 224 -13.52 -8.94 6.37
C LYS A 224 -15.02 -8.66 6.35
N GLY A 225 -15.78 -9.49 5.63
CA GLY A 225 -17.23 -9.41 5.72
C GLY A 225 -17.64 -9.91 7.10
N GLU A 226 -18.56 -9.23 7.75
CA GLU A 226 -19.27 -9.81 8.89
C GLU A 226 -20.60 -10.30 8.36
N GLN A 227 -20.89 -11.59 8.57
CA GLN A 227 -22.22 -12.10 8.32
C GLN A 227 -23.01 -11.96 9.62
N ALA A 228 -24.01 -11.09 9.60
CA ALA A 228 -24.99 -10.99 10.67
C ALA A 228 -26.01 -12.13 10.53
N PHE A 229 -26.35 -12.76 11.65
CA PHE A 229 -27.36 -13.80 11.73
C PHE A 229 -28.64 -13.22 12.31
N LYS A 230 -29.78 -13.66 11.78
CA LYS A 230 -31.11 -13.27 12.29
C LYS A 230 -31.52 -14.10 13.52
N SER A 231 -30.74 -15.11 13.89
CA SER A 231 -31.03 -16.05 14.95
C SER A 231 -29.75 -16.45 15.68
N LYS A 232 -29.88 -16.76 16.97
CA LYS A 232 -28.80 -17.29 17.84
C LYS A 232 -28.14 -18.56 17.26
N ASN A 233 -28.93 -19.35 16.54
CA ASN A 233 -28.47 -20.54 15.84
C ASN A 233 -28.54 -20.30 14.34
N GLY A 234 -27.43 -20.49 13.65
CA GLY A 234 -27.29 -20.31 12.20
C GLY A 234 -26.60 -21.48 11.53
N ARG A 235 -26.53 -21.43 10.20
CA ARG A 235 -25.73 -22.35 9.39
C ARG A 235 -24.85 -21.58 8.43
N ILE A 236 -23.60 -22.01 8.28
CA ILE A 236 -22.68 -21.49 7.26
C ILE A 236 -22.06 -22.63 6.49
N GLY A 237 -21.87 -22.43 5.19
CA GLY A 237 -21.05 -23.32 4.37
C GLY A 237 -19.61 -22.83 4.37
N TYR A 238 -18.65 -23.71 4.70
CA TYR A 238 -17.22 -23.45 4.56
C TYR A 238 -16.57 -24.61 3.82
N TYR A 239 -16.05 -24.33 2.62
CA TYR A 239 -15.38 -25.33 1.77
C TYR A 239 -16.21 -26.60 1.50
N GLY A 240 -17.53 -26.46 1.31
CA GLY A 240 -18.43 -27.59 1.04
C GLY A 240 -18.97 -28.30 2.30
N THR A 241 -18.41 -28.01 3.48
CA THR A 241 -18.90 -28.51 4.77
C THR A 241 -19.88 -27.51 5.38
N VAL A 242 -21.00 -28.01 5.92
CA VAL A 242 -21.98 -27.17 6.61
C VAL A 242 -21.66 -27.15 8.10
N PHE A 243 -21.47 -25.95 8.64
CA PHE A 243 -21.26 -25.70 10.05
C PHE A 243 -22.51 -25.12 10.68
N SER A 244 -22.84 -25.58 11.89
CA SER A 244 -23.75 -24.89 12.79
C SER A 244 -22.98 -23.79 13.49
N VAL A 245 -23.62 -22.63 13.59
CA VAL A 245 -23.12 -21.47 14.30
C VAL A 245 -24.04 -21.24 15.48
N GLU A 246 -23.51 -21.31 16.70
CA GLU A 246 -24.25 -21.06 17.93
C GLU A 246 -23.61 -19.88 18.65
N PHE A 247 -24.35 -18.78 18.77
CA PHE A 247 -23.92 -17.60 19.53
C PHE A 247 -24.19 -17.81 21.02
N GLN A 248 -23.21 -17.55 21.87
CA GLN A 248 -23.35 -17.72 23.33
C GLN A 248 -24.24 -16.62 23.95
N SER A 249 -24.20 -15.41 23.39
CA SER A 249 -24.99 -14.27 23.85
C SER A 249 -26.40 -14.27 23.24
N ASP A 250 -27.40 -13.92 24.05
CA ASP A 250 -28.78 -13.70 23.59
C ASP A 250 -29.00 -12.32 22.95
N ASP A 251 -28.02 -11.40 23.05
CA ASP A 251 -28.09 -10.11 22.39
C ASP A 251 -27.87 -10.25 20.88
N SER A 252 -28.94 -10.00 20.11
CA SER A 252 -28.92 -9.99 18.65
C SER A 252 -27.89 -9.05 18.01
N SER A 253 -27.43 -8.02 18.72
CA SER A 253 -26.38 -7.11 18.24
C SER A 253 -25.02 -7.81 18.09
N THR A 254 -24.84 -8.90 18.83
CA THR A 254 -23.61 -9.71 18.90
C THR A 254 -23.59 -10.89 17.93
N TRP A 255 -24.69 -11.16 17.21
CA TRP A 255 -24.81 -12.28 16.27
C TRP A 255 -24.11 -12.01 14.94
N LYS A 256 -22.81 -11.73 15.00
CA LYS A 256 -21.95 -11.43 13.85
C LYS A 256 -20.78 -12.38 13.83
N LEU A 257 -20.63 -13.11 12.72
CA LEU A 257 -19.44 -13.92 12.49
C LEU A 257 -18.50 -13.18 11.53
N PRO A 258 -17.22 -12.95 11.90
CA PRO A 258 -16.23 -12.41 10.99
C PRO A 258 -15.83 -13.47 9.97
N ILE A 259 -16.34 -13.31 8.76
CA ILE A 259 -16.24 -14.27 7.67
C ILE A 259 -15.29 -13.71 6.59
N GLY A 260 -14.34 -14.53 6.12
CA GLY A 260 -13.51 -14.15 4.98
C GLY A 260 -14.37 -13.96 3.73
N THR A 261 -14.06 -13.00 2.86
CA THR A 261 -14.81 -12.71 1.62
C THR A 261 -15.01 -13.91 0.68
N ALA A 262 -14.22 -14.99 0.85
CA ALA A 262 -14.35 -16.25 0.11
C ALA A 262 -15.57 -17.11 0.51
N LEU A 263 -16.20 -16.86 1.66
CA LEU A 263 -17.32 -17.65 2.18
C LEU A 263 -18.70 -17.22 1.66
N LEU A 264 -18.80 -16.08 0.96
CA LEU A 264 -20.08 -15.39 0.74
C LEU A 264 -20.69 -15.58 -0.65
N THR A 265 -20.04 -16.27 -1.59
CA THR A 265 -20.57 -16.39 -2.96
C THR A 265 -20.92 -17.84 -3.31
N PRO A 266 -22.13 -18.10 -3.87
CA PRO A 266 -22.45 -19.38 -4.51
C PRO A 266 -21.42 -19.79 -5.56
N ILE A 267 -20.83 -18.79 -6.22
CA ILE A 267 -19.71 -18.95 -7.17
C ILE A 267 -18.46 -19.56 -6.51
N GLY A 268 -18.17 -19.21 -5.24
CA GLY A 268 -17.05 -19.78 -4.50
C GLY A 268 -17.23 -21.27 -4.17
N GLN A 269 -18.48 -21.72 -4.00
CA GLN A 269 -18.81 -23.15 -3.81
C GLN A 269 -18.75 -23.93 -5.13
N GLU A 270 -19.17 -23.34 -6.24
CA GLU A 270 -19.10 -23.97 -7.57
C GLU A 270 -17.67 -24.03 -8.12
N LEU A 271 -16.88 -22.97 -7.98
CA LEU A 271 -15.46 -22.96 -8.36
C LEU A 271 -14.64 -24.02 -7.60
N MET A 272 -15.05 -24.35 -6.38
CA MET A 272 -14.43 -25.37 -5.52
C MET A 272 -14.65 -26.80 -6.03
N LYS A 273 -15.86 -27.12 -6.54
CA LYS A 273 -16.13 -28.39 -7.22
C LYS A 273 -15.29 -28.55 -8.49
N ILE A 274 -15.03 -27.44 -9.18
CA ILE A 274 -14.27 -27.40 -10.43
C ILE A 274 -12.74 -27.49 -10.18
N CYS A 275 -12.24 -26.90 -9.09
CA CYS A 275 -10.80 -26.80 -8.83
C CYS A 275 -10.21 -27.92 -7.92
N GLY A 276 -11.00 -28.91 -7.49
CA GLY A 276 -10.51 -30.13 -6.83
C GLY A 276 -9.71 -29.94 -5.54
N SER A 277 -9.84 -28.80 -4.86
CA SER A 277 -9.05 -28.43 -3.69
C SER A 277 -9.93 -28.36 -2.45
N THR A 278 -10.42 -29.50 -1.97
CA THR A 278 -10.92 -29.60 -0.60
C THR A 278 -9.78 -29.27 0.36
N PRO A 279 -9.98 -28.41 1.37
CA PRO A 279 -8.98 -28.23 2.41
C PRO A 279 -8.84 -29.56 3.14
N ASP A 280 -7.60 -29.94 3.42
CA ASP A 280 -7.31 -31.06 4.32
C ASP A 280 -8.07 -30.86 5.64
N ILE A 281 -8.64 -31.94 6.19
CA ILE A 281 -9.30 -32.01 7.50
C ILE A 281 -8.42 -31.34 8.58
N ALA A 282 -7.09 -31.44 8.47
CA ALA A 282 -6.16 -30.75 9.37
C ALA A 282 -6.32 -29.22 9.39
N TYR A 283 -6.58 -28.60 8.24
CA TYR A 283 -6.82 -27.15 8.14
C TYR A 283 -8.20 -26.78 8.69
N LEU A 284 -9.21 -27.63 8.45
CA LEU A 284 -10.56 -27.47 8.98
C LEU A 284 -10.58 -27.48 10.50
N ASN A 285 -9.90 -28.45 11.11
CA ASN A 285 -9.77 -28.57 12.55
C ASN A 285 -8.99 -27.39 13.16
N LYS A 286 -7.95 -26.91 12.47
CA LYS A 286 -7.22 -25.71 12.90
C LYS A 286 -8.10 -24.45 12.88
N PHE A 287 -9.01 -24.35 11.91
CA PHE A 287 -9.98 -23.26 11.84
C PHE A 287 -11.01 -23.36 12.97
N LEU A 288 -11.57 -24.55 13.22
CA LEU A 288 -12.50 -24.81 14.32
C LEU A 288 -11.89 -24.48 15.68
N ASN A 289 -10.70 -25.00 15.97
CA ASN A 289 -10.00 -24.77 17.24
C ASN A 289 -9.66 -23.30 17.46
N LYS A 290 -9.44 -22.54 16.37
CA LYS A 290 -9.19 -21.11 16.47
C LYS A 290 -10.45 -20.30 16.81
N ILE A 291 -11.63 -20.78 16.43
CA ILE A 291 -12.90 -20.09 16.70
C ILE A 291 -13.54 -20.56 18.01
N ASN A 292 -13.42 -21.84 18.33
CA ASN A 292 -14.02 -22.46 19.52
C ASN A 292 -13.14 -22.37 20.79
N VAL A 293 -12.32 -21.33 20.91
CA VAL A 293 -11.52 -21.11 22.13
C VAL A 293 -12.46 -20.81 23.30
N GLU A 294 -12.12 -21.26 24.52
CA GLU A 294 -12.87 -20.91 25.73
C GLU A 294 -13.05 -19.39 25.86
N GLY A 295 -14.30 -18.96 26.11
CA GLY A 295 -14.68 -17.54 26.13
C GLY A 295 -15.04 -16.94 24.77
N SER A 296 -15.04 -17.72 23.68
CA SER A 296 -15.51 -17.25 22.37
C SER A 296 -17.02 -16.97 22.37
N GLN A 297 -17.43 -15.86 21.74
CA GLN A 297 -18.83 -15.49 21.57
C GLN A 297 -19.61 -16.45 20.66
N VAL A 298 -18.90 -17.29 19.89
CA VAL A 298 -19.48 -18.16 18.88
C VAL A 298 -18.87 -19.55 18.94
N LYS A 299 -19.73 -20.57 18.92
CA LYS A 299 -19.35 -21.97 18.80
C LYS A 299 -19.72 -22.48 17.41
N LEU A 300 -18.74 -23.07 16.74
CA LEU A 300 -18.91 -23.73 15.45
C LEU A 300 -18.86 -25.24 15.60
N SER A 301 -19.84 -25.95 15.03
CA SER A 301 -19.84 -27.42 14.97
C SER A 301 -20.13 -27.90 13.56
N ILE A 302 -19.50 -29.00 13.14
CA ILE A 302 -19.77 -29.60 11.82
C ILE A 302 -21.13 -30.31 11.89
N ILE A 303 -22.04 -30.03 10.96
CA ILE A 303 -23.37 -30.67 10.93
C ILE A 303 -23.32 -32.02 10.21
N ASN A 304 -22.48 -32.18 9.18
CA ASN A 304 -22.20 -33.44 8.49
C ASN A 304 -20.84 -33.36 7.77
N MET A 305 -20.06 -34.44 7.77
CA MET A 305 -18.95 -34.67 6.84
C MET A 305 -19.46 -35.32 5.56
#